data_AF-A0A7J2VTF2-F1
#
_entry.id   AF-A0A7J2VTF2-F1
#
_cell.length_a   1.000
_cell.length_b   1.000
_cell.length_c   1.000
_cell.angle_alpha   90.00
_cell.angle_beta   90.00
_cell.angle_gamma   90.00
#
_symmetry.space_group_name_H-M   'P 1'
#
loop_
_entity.id
_entity.type
_entity.pdbx_description
1 polymer ?
#
loop_
_entity_poly.entity_id
_entity_poly.type
_entity_poly.pdbx_seq_one_letter_code
_entity_poly.pdbx_strand_id
1 'polypeptide(L)'
;MIREKIRKELEEKRYLDTFIHVVVAISLILIFSKLFPFYKKETIILTIFLGSFLPDIDHLLLYKRSRFYNFKAFLRWIIHSSRYRIGFELFHNFPSIITILLLLPFVYIRNKLMFMFFVAFLFHLIVDLTIDRIVLKNIRFWRFGV
;
A
#
# COMPACT_ATOMS: atom_id res chain seq x y z
N MET A 1 7.50 23.34 -17.92
CA MET A 1 6.32 22.82 -18.65
C MET A 1 6.12 21.29 -18.55
N ILE A 2 6.83 20.42 -19.31
CA ILE A 2 6.56 18.95 -19.26
C ILE A 2 6.85 18.36 -17.87
N ARG A 3 7.96 18.75 -17.23
CA ARG A 3 8.32 18.29 -15.87
C ARG A 3 7.31 18.72 -14.82
N GLU A 4 6.74 19.91 -14.92
CA GLU A 4 5.71 20.40 -13.99
C GLU A 4 4.38 19.66 -14.17
N LYS A 5 4.01 19.35 -15.42
CA LYS A 5 2.82 18.55 -15.71
C LYS A 5 2.92 17.16 -15.09
N ILE A 6 4.04 16.47 -15.31
CA ILE A 6 4.34 15.15 -14.71
C ILE A 6 4.31 15.23 -13.18
N ARG A 7 4.88 16.29 -12.60
CA ARG A 7 4.88 16.49 -11.14
C ARG A 7 3.46 16.67 -10.59
N LYS A 8 2.61 17.48 -11.24
CA LYS A 8 1.21 17.67 -10.83
C LYS A 8 0.44 16.35 -10.90
N GLU A 9 0.58 15.59 -11.99
CA GLU A 9 -0.05 14.27 -12.13
C GLU A 9 0.38 13.30 -11.01
N LEU A 10 1.65 13.33 -10.60
CA LEU A 10 2.16 12.49 -9.51
C LEU A 10 1.69 12.97 -8.12
N GLU A 11 1.53 14.27 -7.91
CA GLU A 11 0.95 14.84 -6.68
C GLU A 11 -0.54 14.52 -6.56
N GLU A 12 -1.33 14.71 -7.61
CA GLU A 12 -2.75 14.32 -7.69
C GLU A 12 -2.94 12.82 -7.47
N LYS A 13 -2.09 11.99 -8.08
CA LYS A 13 -2.06 10.54 -7.82
C LYS A 13 -1.89 10.24 -6.33
N ARG A 14 -0.94 10.90 -5.65
CA ARG A 14 -0.70 10.66 -4.22
C ARG A 14 -1.96 10.93 -3.38
N TYR A 15 -2.71 12.00 -3.71
CA TYR A 15 -3.97 12.29 -3.03
C TYR A 15 -5.02 11.23 -3.30
N LEU A 16 -5.19 10.83 -4.57
CA LEU A 16 -6.13 9.78 -4.95
C LEU A 16 -5.81 8.44 -4.25
N ASP A 17 -4.53 8.10 -4.22
CA ASP A 17 -4.01 6.89 -3.57
C ASP A 17 -4.29 6.88 -2.06
N THR A 18 -3.96 7.97 -1.37
CA THR A 18 -4.26 8.13 0.06
C THR A 18 -5.76 8.04 0.31
N PHE A 19 -6.58 8.70 -0.53
CA PHE A 19 -8.03 8.70 -0.40
C PHE A 19 -8.61 7.28 -0.55
N ILE A 20 -8.18 6.53 -1.57
CA ILE A 20 -8.65 5.15 -1.80
C ILE A 20 -8.28 4.26 -0.62
N HIS A 21 -7.05 4.35 -0.10
CA HIS A 21 -6.62 3.58 1.06
C HIS A 21 -7.51 3.84 2.30
N VAL A 22 -7.84 5.11 2.56
CA VAL A 22 -8.74 5.47 3.67
C VAL A 22 -10.15 4.92 3.46
N VAL A 23 -10.71 5.07 2.26
CA VAL A 23 -12.05 4.56 1.93
C VAL A 23 -12.12 3.04 2.08
N VAL A 24 -11.08 2.33 1.64
CA VAL A 24 -10.98 0.87 1.77
C VAL A 24 -10.89 0.46 3.24
N ALA A 25 -10.05 1.13 4.05
CA ALA A 25 -9.94 0.84 5.47
C ALA A 25 -11.28 1.03 6.21
N ILE A 26 -11.97 2.15 5.98
CA ILE A 26 -13.30 2.42 6.56
C ILE A 26 -14.30 1.33 6.13
N SER A 27 -14.30 0.97 4.85
CA SER A 27 -15.18 -0.06 4.31
C SER A 27 -14.93 -1.42 4.98
N LEU A 28 -13.66 -1.81 5.17
CA LEU A 28 -13.29 -3.03 5.88
C LEU A 28 -13.72 -2.98 7.35
N ILE A 29 -13.58 -1.84 8.04
CA ILE A 29 -14.04 -1.68 9.43
C ILE A 29 -15.54 -1.95 9.51
N LEU A 30 -16.34 -1.36 8.62
CA LEU A 30 -17.79 -1.53 8.59
C LEU A 30 -18.18 -2.99 8.27
N ILE A 31 -17.56 -3.60 7.26
CA ILE A 31 -17.82 -4.98 6.86
C ILE A 31 -17.49 -5.93 8.01
N PHE A 32 -16.30 -5.81 8.61
CA PHE A 32 -15.88 -6.71 9.67
C PHE A 32 -16.61 -6.51 10.99
N SER A 33 -17.01 -5.27 11.31
CA SER A 33 -17.89 -5.00 12.45
C SER A 33 -19.23 -5.73 12.34
N LYS A 34 -19.73 -5.91 11.11
CA LYS A 34 -20.96 -6.67 10.84
C LYS A 34 -20.73 -8.18 10.82
N LEU A 35 -19.63 -8.65 10.23
CA LEU A 35 -19.33 -10.08 10.10
C LEU A 35 -18.86 -10.72 11.40
N PHE A 36 -18.19 -9.96 12.28
CA PHE A 36 -17.64 -10.46 13.54
C PHE A 36 -18.09 -9.61 14.73
N PRO A 37 -19.40 -9.63 15.07
CA PRO A 37 -19.97 -8.77 16.11
C PRO A 37 -19.43 -9.05 17.52
N PHE A 38 -18.76 -10.19 17.72
CA PHE A 38 -18.17 -10.57 19.01
C PHE A 38 -16.88 -9.82 19.34
N TYR A 39 -16.21 -9.18 18.37
CA TYR A 39 -15.03 -8.37 18.63
C TYR A 39 -15.41 -6.92 18.92
N LYS A 40 -14.67 -6.29 19.85
CA LYS A 40 -14.77 -4.86 20.11
C LYS A 40 -14.37 -4.07 18.86
N LYS A 41 -15.07 -2.96 18.59
CA LYS A 41 -14.82 -2.12 17.41
C LYS A 41 -13.38 -1.61 17.37
N GLU A 42 -12.83 -1.25 18.53
CA GLU A 42 -11.46 -0.77 18.70
C GLU A 42 -10.45 -1.83 18.25
N THR A 43 -10.72 -3.11 18.56
CA THR A 43 -9.87 -4.23 18.13
C THR A 43 -9.90 -4.40 16.62
N ILE A 44 -11.08 -4.28 15.99
CA ILE A 44 -11.21 -4.35 14.52
C ILE A 44 -10.45 -3.20 13.87
N ILE A 45 -10.65 -1.97 14.36
CA ILE A 45 -9.97 -0.76 13.86
C ILE A 45 -8.45 -0.94 13.95
N LEU A 46 -7.93 -1.33 15.10
CA LEU A 46 -6.50 -1.54 15.30
C LEU A 46 -5.95 -2.63 14.38
N THR A 47 -6.67 -3.74 14.24
CA THR A 47 -6.25 -4.86 13.39
C THR A 47 -6.15 -4.45 11.92
N ILE A 48 -7.13 -3.70 11.43
CA ILE A 48 -7.15 -3.19 10.05
C ILE A 48 -6.05 -2.16 9.87
N PHE A 49 -5.88 -1.22 10.81
CA PHE A 49 -4.80 -0.24 10.77
C PHE A 49 -3.43 -0.91 10.68
N LEU A 50 -3.15 -1.89 11.55
CA LEU A 50 -1.87 -2.60 11.54
C LEU A 50 -1.68 -3.40 10.24
N GLY A 51 -2.74 -4.04 9.73
CA GLY A 51 -2.68 -4.79 8.48
C GLY A 51 -2.41 -3.89 7.28
N SER A 52 -3.05 -2.73 7.21
CA SER A 52 -2.82 -1.73 6.17
C SER A 52 -1.52 -0.96 6.33
N PHE A 53 -0.93 -0.86 7.52
CA PHE A 53 0.33 -0.17 7.76
C PHE A 53 1.56 -1.06 7.49
N LEU A 54 1.44 -2.38 7.65
CA LEU A 54 2.58 -3.30 7.53
C LEU A 54 3.30 -3.20 6.16
N PRO A 55 2.63 -3.11 4.99
CA PRO A 55 3.32 -2.96 3.70
C PRO A 55 4.21 -1.70 3.60
N ASP A 56 3.85 -0.64 4.32
CA ASP A 56 4.62 0.61 4.34
C ASP A 56 5.90 0.51 5.18
N ILE A 57 6.01 -0.48 6.06
CA ILE A 57 7.20 -0.67 6.90
C ILE A 57 8.44 -0.95 6.03
N ASP A 58 8.29 -1.67 4.91
CA ASP A 58 9.40 -1.94 4.00
C ASP A 58 9.99 -0.66 3.41
N HIS A 59 9.15 0.34 3.17
CA HIS A 59 9.60 1.66 2.76
C HIS A 59 10.43 2.31 3.88
N LEU A 60 9.94 2.30 5.12
CA LEU A 60 10.69 2.84 6.26
C LEU A 60 12.03 2.13 6.49
N LEU A 61 12.10 0.82 6.24
CA LEU A 61 13.36 0.06 6.28
C LEU A 61 14.33 0.51 5.19
N LEU A 62 13.84 0.83 3.99
CA LEU A 62 14.66 1.40 2.90
C LEU A 62 15.16 2.82 3.23
N TYR A 63 14.37 3.62 3.95
CA TYR A 63 14.82 4.93 4.43
C TYR A 63 16.03 4.82 5.35
N LYS A 64 16.03 3.82 6.24
CA LYS A 64 17.12 3.58 7.22
C LYS A 64 18.47 3.25 6.55
N ARG A 65 18.49 2.75 5.31
CA ARG A 65 19.72 2.40 4.56
C ARG A 65 20.50 3.61 3.99
N SER A 66 20.37 4.78 4.62
CA SER A 66 21.26 5.98 4.57
C SER A 66 21.61 6.64 3.23
N ARG A 67 21.04 6.26 2.09
CA ARG A 67 21.28 6.97 0.81
C ARG A 67 20.50 8.28 0.61
N PHE A 68 19.67 8.69 1.58
CA PHE A 68 18.82 9.88 1.48
C PHE A 68 19.18 10.91 2.56
N TYR A 69 19.40 12.15 2.15
CA TYR A 69 19.75 13.25 3.06
C TYR A 69 18.63 13.62 4.05
N ASN A 70 17.36 13.44 3.65
CA ASN A 70 16.20 13.65 4.51
C ASN A 70 14.97 12.85 4.05
N PHE A 71 13.96 12.76 4.92
CA PHE A 71 12.70 12.06 4.65
C PHE A 71 11.96 12.60 3.42
N LYS A 72 12.03 13.91 3.17
CA LYS A 72 11.42 14.55 1.99
C LYS A 72 12.08 14.09 0.67
N ALA A 73 13.39 13.87 0.66
CA ALA A 73 14.11 13.33 -0.49
C ALA A 73 13.74 11.86 -0.73
N PHE A 74 13.63 11.08 0.35
CA PHE A 74 13.17 9.70 0.30
C PHE A 74 11.75 9.57 -0.26
N LEU A 75 10.78 10.34 0.26
CA LEU A 75 9.41 10.35 -0.25
C LEU A 75 9.35 10.72 -1.72
N ARG A 76 10.11 11.74 -2.15
CA ARG A 76 10.19 12.10 -3.57
C ARG A 76 10.72 10.93 -4.40
N TRP A 77 11.74 10.22 -3.92
CA TRP A 77 12.27 9.08 -4.64
C TRP A 77 11.24 7.94 -4.79
N ILE A 78 10.52 7.58 -3.74
CA ILE A 78 9.45 6.56 -3.81
C ILE A 78 8.36 6.94 -4.79
N ILE A 79 7.84 8.17 -4.67
CA ILE A 79 6.69 8.62 -5.44
C ILE A 79 7.02 8.71 -6.93
N HIS A 80 8.26 9.04 -7.27
CA HIS A 80 8.59 9.48 -8.62
C HIS A 80 9.60 8.58 -9.35
N SER A 81 10.21 7.60 -8.70
CA SER A 81 11.12 6.64 -9.36
C SER A 81 10.34 5.49 -9.97
N SER A 82 10.17 5.49 -11.30
CA SER A 82 9.51 4.38 -12.00
C SER A 82 10.23 3.04 -11.79
N ARG A 83 11.57 3.06 -11.73
CA ARG A 83 12.40 1.85 -11.47
C ARG A 83 12.13 1.27 -10.08
N TYR A 84 11.95 2.13 -9.08
CA TYR A 84 11.57 1.68 -7.74
C TYR A 84 10.20 1.02 -7.78
N ARG A 85 9.20 1.71 -8.34
CA ARG A 85 7.82 1.22 -8.41
C ARG A 85 7.70 -0.12 -9.11
N ILE A 86 8.32 -0.26 -10.28
CA ILE A 86 8.35 -1.53 -11.02
C ILE A 86 9.03 -2.64 -10.18
N GLY A 87 10.15 -2.33 -9.52
CA GLY A 87 10.85 -3.30 -8.68
C GLY A 87 10.03 -3.71 -7.45
N PHE A 88 9.39 -2.75 -6.78
CA PHE A 88 8.57 -3.00 -5.61
C PHE A 88 7.30 -3.79 -5.98
N GLU A 89 6.67 -3.46 -7.12
CA GLU A 89 5.54 -4.21 -7.68
C GLU A 89 5.89 -5.69 -7.90
N LEU A 90 7.00 -5.96 -8.62
CA LEU A 90 7.37 -7.31 -9.05
C LEU A 90 7.93 -8.19 -7.93
N PHE A 91 8.75 -7.62 -7.04
CA PHE A 91 9.49 -8.40 -6.05
C PHE A 91 8.88 -8.37 -4.65
N HIS A 92 7.94 -7.47 -4.39
CA HIS A 92 7.27 -7.38 -3.10
C HIS A 92 5.75 -7.57 -3.22
N ASN A 93 5.05 -6.66 -3.91
CA ASN A 93 3.59 -6.65 -3.89
C ASN A 93 3.00 -7.90 -4.54
N PHE A 94 3.47 -8.28 -5.73
CA PHE A 94 2.91 -9.43 -6.44
C PHE A 94 3.12 -10.77 -5.71
N PRO A 95 4.33 -11.13 -5.23
CA PRO A 95 4.52 -12.32 -4.40
C PRO A 95 3.68 -12.29 -3.12
N SER A 96 3.66 -11.16 -2.41
CA SER A 96 2.90 -11.02 -1.16
C SER A 96 1.40 -11.20 -1.38
N ILE A 97 0.83 -10.65 -2.46
CA ILE A 97 -0.57 -10.87 -2.85
C ILE A 97 -0.85 -12.37 -3.03
N ILE A 98 -0.03 -13.07 -3.82
CA ILE A 98 -0.22 -14.50 -4.09
C ILE A 98 -0.14 -15.31 -2.79
N THR A 99 0.89 -15.08 -1.97
CA THR A 99 1.08 -15.77 -0.71
C THR A 99 -0.11 -15.55 0.23
N ILE A 100 -0.59 -14.30 0.36
CA ILE A 100 -1.74 -14.00 1.21
C ILE A 100 -3.00 -14.68 0.69
N LEU A 101 -3.29 -14.64 -0.61
CA LEU A 101 -4.46 -15.30 -1.20
C LEU A 101 -4.47 -16.81 -0.94
N LEU A 102 -3.31 -17.47 -1.04
CA LEU A 102 -3.19 -18.90 -0.75
C LEU A 102 -3.39 -19.21 0.74
N LEU A 103 -2.91 -18.34 1.64
CA LEU A 103 -2.99 -18.57 3.08
C LEU A 103 -4.34 -18.14 3.69
N LEU A 104 -5.05 -17.19 3.08
CA LEU A 104 -6.26 -16.56 3.62
C LEU A 104 -7.32 -17.57 4.09
N PRO A 105 -7.66 -18.64 3.33
CA PRO A 105 -8.67 -19.62 3.75
C PRO A 105 -8.27 -20.35 5.03
N PHE A 106 -7.00 -20.72 5.15
CA PHE A 106 -6.48 -21.42 6.32
C PHE A 106 -6.44 -20.51 7.55
N VAL A 107 -6.04 -19.24 7.36
CA VAL A 107 -6.03 -18.26 8.44
C VAL A 107 -7.44 -17.96 8.93
N TYR A 108 -8.42 -17.85 8.02
CA TYR A 108 -9.81 -17.65 8.39
C TYR A 108 -10.30 -18.70 9.38
N ILE A 109 -10.00 -19.98 9.15
CA ILE A 109 -10.45 -21.06 10.04
C ILE A 109 -9.79 -20.96 11.42
N ARG A 110 -8.50 -20.59 11.49
CA ARG A 110 -7.73 -20.59 12.73
C ARG A 110 -7.87 -19.33 13.57
N ASN A 111 -7.86 -18.14 12.96
CA ASN A 111 -7.81 -16.88 13.68
C ASN A 111 -8.46 -15.75 12.86
N LYS A 112 -9.64 -15.29 13.31
CA LYS A 112 -10.40 -14.23 12.62
C LYS A 112 -9.71 -12.86 12.66
N LEU A 113 -8.98 -12.53 13.74
CA LEU A 113 -8.20 -11.29 13.82
C LEU A 113 -7.06 -11.30 12.80
N MET A 114 -6.33 -12.40 12.72
CA MET A 114 -5.26 -12.56 11.71
C MET A 114 -5.82 -12.54 10.29
N PHE A 115 -7.02 -13.09 10.08
CA PHE A 115 -7.71 -12.99 8.80
C PHE A 115 -8.03 -11.54 8.43
N MET A 116 -8.63 -10.76 9.34
CA MET A 116 -8.91 -9.34 9.10
C MET A 116 -7.63 -8.55 8.81
N PHE A 117 -6.56 -8.85 9.54
CA PHE A 117 -5.23 -8.28 9.33
C PHE A 117 -4.73 -8.55 7.91
N PHE A 118 -4.72 -9.81 7.47
CA PHE A 118 -4.24 -10.15 6.12
C PHE A 118 -5.15 -9.66 5.01
N VAL A 119 -6.46 -9.54 5.24
CA VAL A 119 -7.36 -8.89 4.28
C VAL A 119 -7.00 -7.41 4.14
N ALA A 120 -6.79 -6.70 5.25
CA ALA A 120 -6.38 -5.29 5.21
C ALA A 120 -5.01 -5.10 4.51
N PHE A 121 -4.06 -6.00 4.77
CA PHE A 121 -2.77 -6.06 4.06
C PHE A 121 -2.98 -6.27 2.56
N LEU A 122 -3.76 -7.29 2.18
CA LEU A 122 -4.02 -7.65 0.80
C LEU A 122 -4.64 -6.49 0.01
N PHE A 123 -5.63 -5.82 0.60
CA PHE A 123 -6.28 -4.69 -0.04
C PHE A 123 -5.34 -3.50 -0.22
N HIS A 124 -4.45 -3.21 0.73
CA HIS A 124 -3.40 -2.21 0.55
C HIS A 124 -2.54 -2.54 -0.69
N LEU A 125 -2.00 -3.76 -0.76
CA LEU A 125 -1.16 -4.18 -1.90
C LEU A 125 -1.91 -4.10 -3.25
N ILE A 126 -3.20 -4.46 -3.27
CA ILE A 126 -4.02 -4.41 -4.49
C ILE A 126 -4.24 -2.96 -4.94
N VAL A 127 -4.48 -2.04 -4.01
CA VAL A 127 -4.63 -0.62 -4.30
C VAL A 127 -3.33 -0.07 -4.87
N ASP A 128 -2.20 -0.30 -4.19
CA ASP A 128 -0.86 0.06 -4.67
C ASP A 128 -0.62 -0.45 -6.09
N LEU A 129 -0.84 -1.75 -6.32
CA LEU A 129 -0.65 -2.41 -7.62
C LEU A 129 -1.50 -1.74 -8.71
N THR A 130 -2.76 -1.47 -8.41
CA THR A 130 -3.71 -0.90 -9.37
C THR A 130 -3.31 0.52 -9.75
N ILE A 131 -2.97 1.35 -8.76
CA ILE A 131 -2.64 2.77 -8.98
C ILE A 131 -1.24 2.90 -9.59
N ASP A 132 -0.27 2.08 -9.21
CA ASP A 132 1.03 2.04 -9.86
C ASP A 132 0.94 1.60 -11.32
N ARG A 133 0.11 0.61 -11.67
CA ARG A 133 -0.14 0.24 -13.07
C ARG A 133 -0.75 1.37 -13.89
N ILE A 134 -1.74 2.09 -13.35
CA ILE A 134 -2.36 3.24 -14.02
C ILE A 134 -1.29 4.31 -14.29
N VAL A 135 -0.41 4.57 -13.32
CA VAL A 135 0.59 5.64 -13.44
C VAL A 135 1.77 5.25 -14.32
N LEU A 136 2.24 4.01 -14.24
CA LEU A 136 3.30 3.50 -15.09
C LEU A 136 2.88 3.39 -16.56
N LYS A 137 1.57 3.25 -16.85
CA LYS A 137 1.04 3.36 -18.21
C LYS A 137 1.30 4.75 -18.81
N ASN A 138 1.15 5.80 -18.01
CA ASN A 138 1.31 7.20 -18.44
C ASN A 138 2.77 7.67 -18.35
N ILE A 139 3.57 7.10 -17.43
CA ILE A 139 4.92 7.57 -17.07
C ILE A 139 5.90 6.38 -17.07
N ARG A 140 6.02 5.72 -18.23
CA ARG A 140 6.75 4.44 -18.37
C ARG A 140 8.26 4.53 -18.11
N PHE A 141 8.87 5.71 -18.30
CA PHE A 141 10.33 5.91 -18.19
C PHE A 141 10.72 7.24 -17.53
N TRP A 142 10.14 7.57 -16.38
CA TRP A 142 10.57 8.75 -15.64
C TRP A 142 11.44 8.39 -14.44
N ARG A 143 12.70 8.83 -14.51
CA ARG A 143 13.62 8.88 -13.37
C ARG A 143 13.66 10.33 -12.91
N PHE A 144 13.39 10.59 -11.63
CA PHE A 144 14.10 11.69 -10.99
C PHE A 144 15.58 11.27 -10.95
N GLY A 145 16.35 11.91 -11.82
CA GLY A 145 17.78 12.04 -11.61
C GLY A 145 18.02 12.78 -10.30
N VAL A 146 19.15 12.47 -9.69
CA VAL A 146 19.92 13.38 -8.85
C VAL A 146 19.85 14.80 -9.42
#